data_AF-A0A955L6L8-F1
#
_entry.id   AF-A0A955L6L8-F1
#
_cell.length_a   1.000
_cell.length_b   1.000
_cell.length_c   1.000
_cell.angle_alpha   90.00
_cell.angle_beta   90.00
_cell.angle_gamma   90.00
#
_symmetry.space_group_name_H-M   'P 1'
#
loop_
_entity.id
_entity.type
_entity.pdbx_description
1 polymer ?
#
loop_
_entity_poly.entity_id
_entity_poly.type
_entity_poly.pdbx_seq_one_letter_code
_entity_poly.pdbx_strand_id
1 'polypeptide(L)'
;MKASDVFVQALEAEGVKYVFGIGGEENLDLMESLRNSSIMFIPTRHEQAAGFMAATYGRLTGVPGVALSTLGPGATNLVTAAAYAHLGAMPMIILTGQKPIGTAPQGSFQKVDVVAMMNPLTKFANQIVHSNTIPTLIRKAFSIAEQERPGPVHLELPMDVAGADIDREPLPIPKSRRPIAEYKAISWAIDMIKEAKHPLILLAAGA
;
A
#
# COMPACT_ATOMS: atom_id res chain seq x y z
N MET A 1 7.96 -21.99 5.55
CA MET A 1 6.95 -21.58 4.55
C MET A 1 7.55 -20.49 3.70
N LYS A 2 7.09 -20.30 2.47
CA LYS A 2 7.69 -19.30 1.60
C LYS A 2 7.34 -17.90 2.09
N ALA A 3 8.28 -16.96 1.99
CA ALA A 3 8.11 -15.59 2.44
C ALA A 3 6.93 -14.87 1.75
N SER A 4 6.70 -15.17 0.47
CA SER A 4 5.51 -14.71 -0.27
C SER A 4 4.19 -15.29 0.26
N ASP A 5 4.17 -16.48 0.86
CA ASP A 5 2.96 -17.02 1.51
C ASP A 5 2.60 -16.17 2.73
N VAL A 6 3.58 -15.85 3.58
CA VAL A 6 3.39 -14.96 4.74
C VAL A 6 3.01 -13.56 4.29
N PHE A 7 3.58 -13.08 3.19
CA PHE A 7 3.21 -11.79 2.60
C PHE A 7 1.71 -11.75 2.28
N VAL A 8 1.22 -12.77 1.57
CA VAL A 8 -0.19 -12.86 1.17
C VAL A 8 -1.10 -13.05 2.38
N GLN A 9 -0.73 -13.91 3.34
CA GLN A 9 -1.49 -14.06 4.60
C GLN A 9 -1.56 -12.75 5.40
N ALA A 10 -0.51 -11.93 5.36
CA ALA A 10 -0.53 -10.62 5.98
C ALA A 10 -1.47 -9.65 5.23
N LEU A 11 -1.53 -9.69 3.90
CA LEU A 11 -2.55 -8.94 3.14
C LEU A 11 -3.97 -9.42 3.48
N GLU A 12 -4.20 -10.73 3.61
CA GLU A 12 -5.49 -11.29 4.02
C GLU A 12 -5.89 -10.81 5.42
N ALA A 13 -4.94 -10.80 6.36
CA ALA A 13 -5.17 -10.29 7.71
C ALA A 13 -5.58 -8.81 7.70
N GLU A 14 -5.01 -8.00 6.79
CA GLU A 14 -5.38 -6.60 6.55
C GLU A 14 -6.75 -6.42 5.87
N GLY A 15 -7.45 -7.51 5.54
CA GLY A 15 -8.77 -7.47 4.92
C GLY A 15 -8.73 -7.19 3.41
N VAL A 16 -7.57 -7.36 2.78
CA VAL A 16 -7.45 -7.24 1.31
C VAL A 16 -8.30 -8.34 0.66
N LYS A 17 -9.13 -7.95 -0.30
CA LYS A 17 -9.97 -8.88 -1.09
C LYS A 17 -9.54 -8.97 -2.54
N TYR A 18 -8.94 -7.89 -3.05
CA TYR A 18 -8.57 -7.75 -4.46
C TYR A 18 -7.16 -7.18 -4.58
N VAL A 19 -6.40 -7.74 -5.50
CA VAL A 19 -5.12 -7.18 -5.96
C VAL A 19 -5.26 -6.90 -7.45
N PHE A 20 -5.12 -5.65 -7.86
CA PHE A 20 -5.21 -5.24 -9.25
C PHE A 20 -3.80 -5.14 -9.83
N GLY A 21 -3.54 -5.69 -11.01
CA GLY A 21 -2.19 -5.57 -11.54
C GLY A 21 -1.84 -6.39 -12.76
N ILE A 22 -0.55 -6.42 -13.03
CA ILE A 22 0.07 -7.24 -14.06
C ILE A 22 1.24 -7.99 -13.41
N GLY A 23 1.20 -9.32 -13.50
CA GLY A 23 2.30 -10.19 -13.05
C GLY A 23 3.48 -10.15 -14.03
N GLY A 24 4.67 -10.42 -13.53
CA GLY A 24 5.91 -10.53 -14.29
C GLY A 24 6.90 -11.47 -13.61
N GLU A 25 8.06 -11.67 -14.22
CA GLU A 25 9.07 -12.63 -13.75
C GLU A 25 9.49 -12.37 -12.29
N GLU A 26 9.73 -11.12 -11.94
CA GLU A 26 10.23 -10.71 -10.62
C GLU A 26 9.18 -10.75 -9.50
N ASN A 27 7.93 -11.11 -9.80
CA ASN A 27 6.89 -11.30 -8.79
C ASN A 27 6.20 -12.68 -8.87
N LEU A 28 6.77 -13.64 -9.61
CA LEU A 28 6.21 -14.99 -9.79
C LEU A 28 5.89 -15.69 -8.47
N ASP A 29 6.79 -15.60 -7.49
CA ASP A 29 6.57 -16.22 -6.18
C ASP A 29 5.33 -15.67 -5.47
N LEU A 30 5.13 -14.35 -5.53
CA LEU A 30 3.97 -13.68 -4.96
C LEU A 30 2.69 -14.03 -5.74
N MET A 31 2.78 -14.11 -7.07
CA MET A 31 1.66 -14.53 -7.93
C MET A 31 1.22 -15.96 -7.64
N GLU A 32 2.15 -16.86 -7.36
CA GLU A 32 1.83 -18.25 -6.97
C GLU A 32 1.20 -18.32 -5.58
N SER A 33 1.69 -17.54 -4.61
CA SER A 33 1.04 -17.46 -3.30
C SER A 33 -0.37 -16.86 -3.38
N LEU A 34 -0.58 -15.82 -4.20
CA LEU A 34 -1.89 -15.23 -4.45
C LEU A 34 -2.88 -16.23 -5.08
N ARG A 35 -2.42 -17.09 -5.98
CA ARG A 35 -3.25 -18.13 -6.62
C ARG A 35 -3.89 -19.08 -5.60
N ASN A 36 -3.21 -19.34 -4.50
CA ASN A 36 -3.65 -20.25 -3.43
C ASN A 36 -4.35 -19.53 -2.27
N SER A 37 -4.62 -18.22 -2.41
CA SER A 37 -5.22 -17.38 -1.37
C SER A 37 -6.69 -17.09 -1.62
N SER A 38 -7.35 -16.48 -0.63
CA SER A 38 -8.71 -15.95 -0.78
C SER A 38 -8.75 -14.60 -1.53
N ILE A 39 -7.60 -13.98 -1.76
CA ILE A 39 -7.48 -12.71 -2.49
C ILE A 39 -7.67 -12.97 -3.99
N MET A 40 -8.59 -12.25 -4.60
CA MET A 40 -8.81 -12.32 -6.04
C MET A 40 -7.83 -11.39 -6.78
N PHE A 41 -6.97 -11.98 -7.60
CA PHE A 41 -6.13 -11.20 -8.52
C PHE A 41 -6.94 -10.75 -9.74
N ILE A 42 -6.95 -9.44 -10.01
CA ILE A 42 -7.65 -8.81 -11.14
C ILE A 42 -6.60 -8.37 -12.17
N PRO A 43 -6.37 -9.15 -13.24
CA PRO A 43 -5.39 -8.80 -14.26
C PRO A 43 -5.87 -7.60 -15.08
N THR A 44 -5.06 -6.55 -15.17
CA THR A 44 -5.34 -5.40 -16.03
C THR A 44 -4.57 -5.50 -17.35
N ARG A 45 -4.69 -4.47 -18.20
CA ARG A 45 -3.92 -4.33 -19.46
C ARG A 45 -2.90 -3.19 -19.40
N HIS A 46 -2.89 -2.44 -18.31
CA HIS A 46 -1.91 -1.40 -18.01
C HIS A 46 -1.84 -1.20 -16.49
N GLU A 47 -0.64 -1.01 -15.93
CA GLU A 47 -0.46 -0.88 -14.49
C GLU A 47 -1.09 0.40 -13.95
N GLN A 48 -1.04 1.49 -14.71
CA GLN A 48 -1.77 2.73 -14.37
C GLN A 48 -3.27 2.48 -14.09
N ALA A 49 -3.94 1.65 -14.90
CA ALA A 49 -5.35 1.32 -14.68
C ALA A 49 -5.53 0.48 -13.39
N ALA A 50 -4.62 -0.45 -13.11
CA ALA A 50 -4.62 -1.19 -11.84
C ALA A 50 -4.44 -0.26 -10.64
N GLY A 51 -3.53 0.71 -10.73
CA GLY A 51 -3.32 1.71 -9.70
C GLY A 51 -4.56 2.57 -9.45
N PHE A 52 -5.25 3.02 -10.50
CA PHE A 52 -6.51 3.76 -10.34
C PHE A 52 -7.61 2.91 -9.71
N MET A 53 -7.77 1.65 -10.12
CA MET A 53 -8.72 0.72 -9.50
C MET A 53 -8.44 0.55 -8.00
N ALA A 54 -7.18 0.34 -7.62
CA ALA A 54 -6.76 0.22 -6.23
C ALA A 54 -7.05 1.50 -5.42
N ALA A 55 -6.66 2.67 -5.95
CA ALA A 55 -6.90 3.95 -5.29
C ALA A 55 -8.40 4.20 -5.04
N THR A 56 -9.23 4.00 -6.07
CA THR A 56 -10.68 4.18 -5.98
C THR A 56 -11.33 3.16 -5.04
N TYR A 57 -10.91 1.89 -5.09
CA TYR A 57 -11.38 0.88 -4.15
C TYR A 57 -11.08 1.28 -2.70
N GLY A 58 -9.86 1.75 -2.44
CA GLY A 58 -9.48 2.21 -1.11
C GLY A 58 -10.29 3.40 -0.63
N ARG A 59 -10.54 4.37 -1.51
CA ARG A 59 -11.39 5.53 -1.19
C ARG A 59 -12.83 5.13 -0.87
N LEU A 60 -13.40 4.18 -1.59
CA LEU A 60 -14.82 3.79 -1.44
C LEU A 60 -15.07 2.85 -0.26
N THR A 61 -14.11 1.98 0.06
CA THR A 61 -14.29 0.94 1.09
C THR A 61 -13.67 1.30 2.44
N GLY A 62 -12.71 2.23 2.45
CA GLY A 62 -11.91 2.54 3.63
C GLY A 62 -10.81 1.51 3.94
N VAL A 63 -10.72 0.41 3.18
CA VAL A 63 -9.64 -0.59 3.27
C VAL A 63 -8.63 -0.29 2.15
N PRO A 64 -7.32 -0.13 2.42
CA PRO A 64 -6.33 0.19 1.40
C PRO A 64 -6.42 -0.77 0.20
N GLY A 65 -6.63 -0.21 -1.01
CA GLY A 65 -6.61 -1.01 -2.23
C GLY A 65 -5.19 -1.38 -2.64
N VAL A 66 -4.98 -2.55 -3.23
CA VAL A 66 -3.63 -3.04 -3.56
C VAL A 66 -3.43 -3.08 -5.08
N ALA A 67 -2.40 -2.37 -5.55
CA ALA A 67 -1.91 -2.42 -6.91
C ALA A 67 -0.60 -3.22 -6.98
N LEU A 68 -0.43 -4.04 -8.03
CA LEU A 68 0.74 -4.88 -8.22
C LEU A 68 1.34 -4.70 -9.62
N SER A 69 2.66 -4.63 -9.67
CA SER A 69 3.46 -4.65 -10.90
C SER A 69 4.75 -5.44 -10.70
N THR A 70 5.42 -5.79 -11.79
CA THR A 70 6.85 -6.15 -11.77
C THR A 70 7.74 -4.89 -11.59
N LEU A 71 9.05 -5.04 -11.75
CA LEU A 71 10.05 -3.96 -11.69
C LEU A 71 9.99 -3.00 -12.88
N GLY A 72 10.88 -1.99 -12.86
CA GLY A 72 11.24 -1.21 -14.04
C GLY A 72 10.04 -0.54 -14.72
N PRO A 73 9.76 -0.82 -16.00
CA PRO A 73 8.70 -0.13 -16.74
C PRO A 73 7.32 -0.30 -16.09
N GLY A 74 6.99 -1.48 -15.56
CA GLY A 74 5.72 -1.68 -14.87
C GLY A 74 5.59 -0.81 -13.62
N ALA A 75 6.67 -0.71 -12.84
CA ALA A 75 6.72 0.18 -11.68
C ALA A 75 6.60 1.66 -12.09
N THR A 76 7.25 2.07 -13.18
CA THR A 76 7.13 3.44 -13.71
C THR A 76 5.72 3.76 -14.20
N ASN A 77 4.96 2.77 -14.68
CA ASN A 77 3.57 2.95 -15.09
C ASN A 77 2.60 3.21 -13.92
N LEU A 78 3.03 2.95 -12.67
CA LEU A 78 2.23 3.20 -11.47
C LEU A 78 2.38 4.61 -10.90
N VAL A 79 3.36 5.41 -11.35
CA VAL A 79 3.67 6.73 -10.77
C VAL A 79 2.48 7.70 -10.83
N THR A 80 1.73 7.71 -11.94
CA THR A 80 0.53 8.56 -12.07
C THR A 80 -0.56 8.16 -11.08
N ALA A 81 -0.75 6.86 -10.87
CA ALA A 81 -1.74 6.37 -9.92
C ALA A 81 -1.32 6.63 -8.47
N ALA A 82 -0.01 6.54 -8.16
CA ALA A 82 0.54 6.95 -6.88
C ALA A 82 0.24 8.43 -6.61
N ALA A 83 0.57 9.32 -7.56
CA ALA A 83 0.27 10.74 -7.44
C ALA A 83 -1.24 11.00 -7.24
N TYR A 84 -2.09 10.31 -8.01
CA TYR A 84 -3.55 10.40 -7.89
C TYR A 84 -4.04 10.03 -6.49
N ALA A 85 -3.62 8.88 -5.96
CA ALA A 85 -3.98 8.44 -4.63
C ALA A 85 -3.46 9.39 -3.54
N HIS A 86 -2.24 9.91 -3.68
CA HIS A 86 -1.62 10.81 -2.72
C HIS A 86 -2.34 12.15 -2.64
N LEU A 87 -2.57 12.78 -3.79
CA LEU A 87 -3.27 14.06 -3.89
C LEU A 87 -4.73 13.92 -3.45
N GLY A 88 -5.38 12.82 -3.81
CA GLY A 88 -6.77 12.49 -3.46
C GLY A 88 -6.99 11.95 -2.06
N ALA A 89 -5.94 11.80 -1.25
CA ALA A 89 -5.98 11.22 0.09
C ALA A 89 -6.69 9.84 0.11
N MET A 90 -6.29 8.95 -0.80
CA MET A 90 -6.87 7.62 -0.99
C MET A 90 -5.92 6.55 -0.43
N PRO A 91 -6.37 5.70 0.50
CA PRO A 91 -5.52 4.66 1.06
C PRO A 91 -5.21 3.59 0.00
N MET A 92 -3.94 3.30 -0.22
CA MET A 92 -3.50 2.38 -1.26
C MET A 92 -2.14 1.77 -0.93
N ILE A 93 -1.94 0.51 -1.32
CA ILE A 93 -0.65 -0.18 -1.27
C ILE A 93 -0.19 -0.44 -2.71
N ILE A 94 1.04 -0.07 -3.01
CA ILE A 94 1.71 -0.27 -4.29
C ILE A 94 2.78 -1.33 -4.10
N LEU A 95 2.64 -2.46 -4.78
CA LEU A 95 3.59 -3.57 -4.73
C LEU A 95 4.35 -3.64 -6.05
N THR A 96 5.67 -3.65 -5.97
CA THR A 96 6.53 -3.87 -7.13
C THR A 96 7.50 -5.02 -6.88
N GLY A 97 7.72 -5.85 -7.89
CA GLY A 97 8.83 -6.81 -7.89
C GLY A 97 10.18 -6.11 -8.05
N GLN A 98 11.27 -6.82 -7.76
CA GLN A 98 12.64 -6.39 -8.05
C GLN A 98 13.55 -7.59 -8.26
N LYS A 99 14.66 -7.38 -8.98
CA LYS A 99 15.71 -8.38 -9.12
C LYS A 99 16.32 -8.76 -7.77
N PRO A 100 16.98 -9.93 -7.69
CA PRO A 100 17.65 -10.36 -6.47
C PRO A 100 18.62 -9.33 -5.92
N ILE A 101 18.71 -9.24 -4.60
CA ILE A 101 19.60 -8.32 -3.88
C ILE A 101 20.71 -9.05 -3.11
N GLY A 102 20.49 -10.31 -2.72
CA GLY A 102 21.43 -11.13 -1.94
C GLY A 102 22.22 -12.17 -2.76
N THR A 103 21.79 -12.47 -3.99
CA THR A 103 22.52 -13.37 -4.90
C THR A 103 23.40 -12.60 -5.88
N ALA A 104 24.23 -13.31 -6.67
CA ALA A 104 25.10 -12.71 -7.67
C ALA A 104 24.33 -11.68 -8.53
N PRO A 105 24.91 -10.49 -8.83
CA PRO A 105 24.22 -9.45 -9.57
C PRO A 105 23.69 -9.99 -10.89
N GLN A 106 22.37 -10.13 -10.98
CA GLN A 106 21.70 -10.41 -12.24
C GLN A 106 21.75 -9.15 -13.09
N GLY A 107 21.72 -9.31 -14.42
CA GLY A 107 21.93 -8.18 -15.34
C GLY A 107 21.01 -6.98 -15.04
N SER A 108 21.52 -5.77 -15.25
CA SER A 108 20.82 -4.50 -14.95
C SER A 108 19.61 -4.19 -15.87
N PHE A 109 19.18 -5.17 -16.67
CA PHE A 109 18.02 -5.01 -17.56
C PHE A 109 16.78 -4.63 -16.74
N GLN A 110 16.12 -3.54 -17.12
CA GLN A 110 14.95 -2.95 -16.45
C GLN A 110 15.16 -2.51 -14.98
N LYS A 111 16.38 -2.55 -14.44
CA LYS A 111 16.63 -2.09 -13.07
C LYS A 111 16.55 -0.57 -13.01
N VAL A 112 15.65 -0.06 -12.18
CA VAL A 112 15.47 1.36 -11.86
C VAL A 112 15.36 1.47 -10.35
N ASP A 113 15.79 2.59 -9.77
CA ASP A 113 15.55 2.89 -8.35
C ASP A 113 14.07 3.29 -8.14
N VAL A 114 13.23 2.27 -8.00
CA VAL A 114 11.77 2.45 -7.85
C VAL A 114 11.45 3.14 -6.52
N VAL A 115 12.19 2.82 -5.45
CA VAL A 115 11.96 3.41 -4.12
C VAL A 115 12.19 4.91 -4.17
N ALA A 116 13.32 5.37 -4.72
CA ALA A 116 13.60 6.80 -4.85
C ALA A 116 12.54 7.51 -5.73
N MET A 117 12.11 6.87 -6.82
CA MET A 117 11.06 7.38 -7.71
C MET A 117 9.69 7.50 -7.03
N MET A 118 9.33 6.54 -6.19
CA MET A 118 8.02 6.49 -5.50
C MET A 118 7.98 7.36 -4.24
N ASN A 119 9.13 7.65 -3.63
CA ASN A 119 9.23 8.39 -2.37
C ASN A 119 8.50 9.76 -2.39
N PRO A 120 8.60 10.63 -3.42
CA PRO A 120 7.86 11.90 -3.44
C PRO A 120 6.36 11.72 -3.74
N LEU A 121 5.92 10.53 -4.16
CA LEU A 121 4.55 10.24 -4.59
C LEU A 121 3.77 9.40 -3.58
N THR A 122 4.41 8.99 -2.49
CA THR A 122 3.85 8.09 -1.48
C THR A 122 4.15 8.59 -0.08
N LYS A 123 3.39 8.12 0.91
CA LYS A 123 3.63 8.43 2.33
C LYS A 123 4.84 7.66 2.88
N PHE A 124 5.16 6.54 2.24
CA PHE A 124 6.27 5.65 2.58
C PHE A 124 6.60 4.83 1.35
N ALA A 125 7.89 4.74 1.01
CA ALA A 125 8.42 3.86 -0.02
C ALA A 125 9.58 3.06 0.58
N ASN A 126 9.58 1.74 0.45
CA ASN A 126 10.64 0.92 1.03
C ASN A 126 10.87 -0.40 0.26
N GLN A 127 12.13 -0.78 0.12
CA GLN A 127 12.51 -2.11 -0.34
C GLN A 127 12.58 -3.08 0.85
N ILE A 128 11.97 -4.25 0.71
CA ILE A 128 12.04 -5.31 1.70
C ILE A 128 13.35 -6.06 1.48
N VAL A 129 14.35 -5.76 2.30
CA VAL A 129 15.70 -6.36 2.16
C VAL A 129 15.86 -7.71 2.85
N HIS A 130 14.92 -8.08 3.73
CA HIS A 130 14.98 -9.34 4.46
C HIS A 130 13.57 -9.88 4.72
N SER A 131 13.36 -11.16 4.40
CA SER A 131 12.06 -11.86 4.50
C SER A 131 11.42 -11.79 5.89
N ASN A 132 12.20 -11.97 6.97
CA ASN A 132 11.74 -11.82 8.35
C ASN A 132 11.10 -10.46 8.71
N THR A 133 11.30 -9.42 7.89
CA THR A 133 10.71 -8.09 8.12
C THR A 133 9.34 -7.92 7.47
N ILE A 134 8.90 -8.85 6.61
CA ILE A 134 7.64 -8.79 5.86
C ILE A 134 6.43 -8.52 6.76
N PRO A 135 6.18 -9.29 7.84
CA PRO A 135 5.00 -9.05 8.69
C PRO A 135 4.96 -7.63 9.27
N THR A 136 6.12 -7.13 9.71
CA THR A 136 6.27 -5.79 10.29
C THR A 136 6.09 -4.69 9.24
N LEU A 137 6.66 -4.87 8.04
CA LEU A 137 6.60 -3.87 6.98
C LEU A 137 5.21 -3.77 6.34
N ILE A 138 4.50 -4.88 6.18
CA ILE A 138 3.10 -4.84 5.73
C ILE A 138 2.25 -4.11 6.77
N ARG A 139 2.34 -4.50 8.05
CA ARG A 139 1.59 -3.84 9.13
C ARG A 139 1.84 -2.34 9.20
N LYS A 140 3.12 -1.95 9.07
CA LYS A 140 3.54 -0.54 9.02
C LYS A 140 2.97 0.15 7.78
N ALA A 141 3.00 -0.49 6.62
CA ALA A 141 2.52 0.08 5.37
C ALA A 141 1.01 0.39 5.43
N PHE A 142 0.19 -0.55 5.90
CA PHE A 142 -1.25 -0.32 6.08
C PHE A 142 -1.53 0.76 7.12
N SER A 143 -0.85 0.71 8.27
CA SER A 143 -0.95 1.77 9.28
C SER A 143 -0.66 3.16 8.70
N ILE A 144 0.41 3.32 7.91
CA ILE A 144 0.76 4.59 7.28
C ILE A 144 -0.26 4.98 6.20
N ALA A 145 -0.74 4.03 5.39
CA ALA A 145 -1.72 4.29 4.34
C ALA A 145 -3.06 4.83 4.90
N GLU A 146 -3.42 4.44 6.12
CA GLU A 146 -4.69 4.78 6.79
C GLU A 146 -4.62 5.98 7.75
N GLN A 147 -3.43 6.39 8.19
CA GLN A 147 -3.23 7.53 9.10
C GLN A 147 -3.90 8.83 8.60
N GLU A 148 -4.33 9.69 9.53
CA GLU A 148 -5.11 10.94 9.38
C GLU A 148 -5.48 11.36 7.96
N ARG A 149 -4.50 11.83 7.17
CA ARG A 149 -4.66 11.98 5.71
C ARG A 149 -4.24 10.67 5.03
N PRO A 150 -5.18 9.83 4.55
CA PRO A 150 -4.83 8.57 3.92
C PRO A 150 -3.99 8.82 2.66
N GLY A 151 -3.29 7.79 2.20
CA GLY A 151 -2.50 7.91 0.97
C GLY A 151 -1.82 6.61 0.58
N PRO A 152 -1.11 6.63 -0.56
CA PRO A 152 -0.45 5.46 -1.07
C PRO A 152 0.86 5.20 -0.32
N VAL A 153 1.18 3.92 -0.18
CA VAL A 153 2.45 3.41 0.34
C VAL A 153 3.02 2.42 -0.66
N HIS A 154 4.32 2.50 -0.92
CA HIS A 154 5.04 1.60 -1.82
C HIS A 154 5.90 0.60 -1.04
N LEU A 155 5.80 -0.66 -1.42
CA LEU A 155 6.69 -1.73 -0.99
C LEU A 155 7.27 -2.41 -2.23
N GLU A 156 8.60 -2.46 -2.29
CA GLU A 156 9.32 -3.23 -3.30
C GLU A 156 9.76 -4.57 -2.70
N LEU A 157 9.38 -5.67 -3.33
CA LEU A 157 9.69 -7.03 -2.91
C LEU A 157 10.63 -7.69 -3.94
N PRO A 158 11.94 -7.81 -3.63
CA PRO A 158 12.87 -8.58 -4.43
C PRO A 158 12.50 -10.06 -4.51
N MET A 159 12.72 -10.68 -5.67
CA MET A 159 12.30 -12.07 -5.91
C MET A 159 13.03 -13.10 -5.02
N ASP A 160 14.30 -12.89 -4.69
CA ASP A 160 15.06 -13.74 -3.77
C ASP A 160 14.52 -13.65 -2.34
N VAL A 161 14.06 -12.46 -1.93
CA VAL A 161 13.38 -12.26 -0.65
C VAL A 161 12.00 -12.90 -0.65
N ALA A 162 11.26 -12.83 -1.77
CA ALA A 162 9.94 -13.45 -1.92
C ALA A 162 9.98 -14.99 -1.90
N GLY A 163 11.04 -15.58 -2.46
CA GLY A 163 11.27 -17.02 -2.53
C GLY A 163 11.93 -17.63 -1.29
N ALA A 164 12.42 -16.82 -0.36
CA ALA A 164 13.09 -17.31 0.84
C ALA A 164 12.13 -18.06 1.79
N ASP A 165 12.65 -19.07 2.50
CA ASP A 165 11.93 -19.71 3.59
C ASP A 165 11.97 -18.87 4.86
N ILE A 166 10.83 -18.76 5.54
CA ILE A 166 10.72 -18.14 6.86
C ILE A 166 9.80 -18.94 7.79
N ASP A 167 9.99 -18.68 9.08
CA ASP A 167 9.16 -19.17 10.18
C ASP A 167 8.64 -17.96 10.97
N ARG A 168 7.65 -17.29 10.39
CA ARG A 168 7.00 -16.09 10.93
C ARG A 168 5.55 -16.07 10.51
N GLU A 169 4.69 -15.55 11.38
CA GLU A 169 3.28 -15.33 11.09
C GLU A 169 2.98 -13.84 10.89
N PRO A 170 1.87 -13.50 10.21
CA PRO A 170 1.36 -12.13 10.15
C PRO A 170 1.17 -11.51 11.54
N LEU A 171 1.45 -10.22 11.66
CA LEU A 171 1.19 -9.49 12.90
C LEU A 171 -0.32 -9.22 13.07
N PRO A 172 -0.85 -9.32 14.30
CA PRO A 172 -2.23 -8.96 14.59
C PRO A 172 -2.47 -7.47 14.36
N ILE A 173 -3.71 -7.11 13.98
CA ILE A 173 -4.12 -5.72 13.79
C ILE A 173 -4.43 -5.11 15.16
N PRO A 174 -3.66 -4.10 15.63
CA PRO A 174 -4.02 -3.40 16.86
C PRO A 174 -5.28 -2.54 16.62
N LYS A 175 -6.11 -2.41 17.66
CA LYS A 175 -7.25 -1.47 17.62
C LYS A 175 -6.71 -0.04 17.62
N SER A 176 -6.77 0.63 16.48
CA SER A 176 -6.43 2.06 16.38
C SER A 176 -7.62 2.93 16.82
N ARG A 177 -7.33 4.04 17.50
CA ARG A 177 -8.29 5.13 17.75
C ARG A 177 -7.83 6.35 16.99
N ARG A 178 -8.75 6.99 16.27
CA ARG A 178 -8.49 8.30 15.70
C ARG A 178 -8.31 9.33 16.83
N PRO A 179 -7.39 10.30 16.68
CA PRO A 179 -7.29 11.42 17.60
C PRO A 179 -8.64 12.12 17.72
N ILE A 180 -8.98 12.53 18.93
CA ILE A 180 -10.18 13.33 19.22
C ILE A 180 -9.75 14.70 19.72
N ALA A 181 -10.52 15.73 19.39
CA ALA A 181 -10.29 17.07 19.93
C ALA A 181 -10.54 17.10 21.45
N GLU A 182 -9.80 17.93 22.18
CA GLU A 182 -10.00 18.12 23.61
C GLU A 182 -11.37 18.77 23.89
N TYR A 183 -12.03 18.35 24.97
CA TYR A 183 -13.34 18.88 25.38
C TYR A 183 -13.39 20.41 25.49
N LYS A 184 -12.31 21.06 25.94
CA LYS A 184 -12.25 22.53 26.04
C LYS A 184 -12.29 23.20 24.66
N ALA A 185 -11.53 22.69 23.70
CA ALA A 185 -11.53 23.19 22.33
C ALA A 185 -12.90 23.02 21.66
N ILE A 186 -13.58 21.89 21.93
CA ILE A 186 -14.95 21.66 21.46
C ILE A 186 -15.92 22.67 22.09
N SER A 187 -15.81 22.95 23.39
CA SER A 187 -16.65 23.95 24.06
C SER A 187 -16.48 25.34 23.43
N TRP A 188 -15.24 25.78 23.19
CA TRP A 188 -14.97 27.05 22.52
C TRP A 188 -15.55 27.11 21.11
N ALA A 189 -15.46 26.02 20.34
CA ALA A 189 -16.07 25.94 19.01
C ALA A 189 -17.60 26.08 19.08
N ILE A 190 -18.25 25.43 20.06
CA ILE A 190 -19.71 25.53 20.27
C ILE A 190 -20.11 26.97 20.59
N ASP A 191 -19.38 27.65 21.46
CA ASP A 191 -19.69 29.03 21.86
C ASP A 191 -19.55 29.98 20.66
N MET A 192 -18.47 29.88 19.88
CA MET A 192 -18.29 30.64 18.64
C MET A 192 -19.42 30.41 17.63
N ILE A 193 -19.89 29.17 17.48
CA ILE A 193 -21.00 28.83 16.56
C ILE A 193 -22.33 29.44 17.05
N LYS A 194 -22.60 29.41 18.36
CA LYS A 194 -23.83 29.98 18.94
C LYS A 194 -23.90 31.50 18.81
N GLU A 195 -22.75 32.18 18.89
CA GLU A 195 -22.66 33.64 18.77
C GLU A 195 -22.71 34.12 17.31
N ALA A 196 -22.43 33.24 16.34
CA ALA A 196 -22.42 33.57 14.94
C ALA A 196 -23.84 33.84 14.39
N LYS A 197 -24.00 34.94 13.65
CA LYS A 197 -25.28 35.30 13.02
C LYS A 197 -25.57 34.52 11.73
N HIS A 198 -24.51 34.19 10.98
CA HIS A 198 -24.59 33.47 9.70
C HIS A 198 -23.46 32.44 9.59
N PRO A 199 -23.47 31.37 10.42
CA PRO A 199 -22.42 30.37 10.38
C PRO A 199 -22.46 29.56 9.07
N LEU A 200 -21.28 29.20 8.56
CA LEU A 200 -21.10 28.32 7.41
C LEU A 200 -20.18 27.15 7.82
N ILE A 201 -20.54 25.94 7.43
CA ILE A 201 -19.69 24.75 7.57
C ILE A 201 -19.19 24.36 6.18
N LEU A 202 -17.88 24.34 6.00
CA LEU A 202 -17.23 23.82 4.80
C LEU A 202 -16.74 22.39 5.07
N LEU A 203 -17.37 21.41 4.45
CA LEU A 203 -16.95 20.01 4.51
C LEU A 203 -15.92 19.73 3.42
N ALA A 204 -14.78 19.17 3.80
CA ALA A 204 -13.71 18.75 2.90
C ALA A 204 -13.51 17.23 2.96
N ALA A 205 -12.54 16.69 2.22
CA ALA A 205 -12.37 15.25 2.00
C ALA A 205 -12.17 14.37 3.25
N GLY A 206 -11.89 14.97 4.42
CA GLY A 206 -11.70 14.28 5.70
C GLY A 206 -12.86 14.41 6.70
N ALA A 207 -13.94 15.10 6.34
CA ALA A 207 -15.19 15.12 7.10
C ALA A 207 -16.05 13.89 6.77
#